data_AF-A0A849EGJ1-F1
#
_entry.id   AF-A0A849EGJ1-F1
#
_cell.length_a   1.000
_cell.length_b   1.000
_cell.length_c   1.000
_cell.angle_alpha   90.00
_cell.angle_beta   90.00
_cell.angle_gamma   90.00
#
_symmetry.space_group_name_H-M   'P 1'
#
loop_
_entity.id
_entity.type
_entity.pdbx_description
1 polymer ?
#
loop_
_entity_poly.entity_id
_entity_poly.type
_entity_poly.pdbx_seq_one_letter_code
_entity_poly.pdbx_strand_id
1 'polypeptide(L)' 'AETMAVGDGANDIPMLLAAGTGVALHAKPAVKQEVGIQINHGDLTSLLYLQGFTREEFARHH' A
#
# COMPACT_ATOMS: atom_id res chain seq x y z
N ALA A 1 -4.47 0.71 15.41
CA ALA A 1 -5.03 1.84 14.64
C ALA A 1 -5.57 1.29 13.33
N GLU A 2 -6.77 1.68 12.92
CA GLU A 2 -7.44 1.19 11.69
C GLU A 2 -7.23 2.17 10.54
N THR A 3 -5.97 2.43 10.18
CA THR A 3 -5.64 3.34 9.07
C THR A 3 -4.65 2.69 8.12
N MET A 4 -4.89 2.87 6.83
CA MET A 4 -3.96 2.49 5.79
C MET A 4 -3.49 3.73 5.04
N ALA A 5 -2.19 3.83 4.82
CA ALA A 5 -1.56 4.89 4.03
C ALA A 5 -0.72 4.27 2.91
N VAL A 6 -0.68 4.94 1.77
CA VAL A 6 0.03 4.47 0.57
C VAL A 6 0.84 5.64 0.00
N GLY A 7 2.07 5.36 -0.43
CA GLY A 7 2.98 6.36 -0.99
C GLY A 7 4.14 5.72 -1.74
N ASP A 8 4.87 6.53 -2.49
CA ASP A 8 5.98 6.10 -3.36
C ASP A 8 7.27 6.92 -3.11
N GLY A 9 7.15 8.07 -2.46
CA GLY A 9 8.19 9.06 -2.27
C GLY A 9 8.70 9.17 -0.84
N ALA A 10 9.91 9.73 -0.68
CA ALA A 10 10.53 9.91 0.63
C ALA A 10 9.74 10.89 1.53
N ASN A 11 9.01 11.83 0.94
CA ASN A 11 8.09 12.73 1.63
C ASN A 11 6.94 11.99 2.32
N ASP A 12 6.61 10.77 1.89
CA ASP A 12 5.51 9.98 2.45
C ASP A 12 5.96 9.13 3.65
N ILE A 13 7.27 8.95 3.86
CA ILE A 13 7.82 8.09 4.92
C ILE A 13 7.20 8.38 6.30
N PRO A 14 7.11 9.65 6.77
CA PRO A 14 6.49 9.93 8.07
C PRO A 14 5.03 9.48 8.15
N MET A 15 4.28 9.64 7.06
CA MET A 15 2.88 9.20 6.98
C MET A 15 2.77 7.67 6.96
N LEU A 16 3.62 6.99 6.20
CA LEU A 16 3.62 5.53 6.08
C LEU A 16 4.00 4.86 7.40
N LEU A 17 4.94 5.42 8.16
CA LEU A 17 5.35 4.91 9.47
C LEU A 17 4.32 5.18 10.58
N ALA A 18 3.51 6.24 10.44
CA ALA A 18 2.48 6.59 11.42
C ALA A 18 1.17 5.79 11.24
N ALA A 19 0.93 5.23 10.06
CA ALA A 19 -0.29 4.48 9.75
C ALA A 19 -0.29 3.10 10.44
N GLY A 20 -1.50 2.58 10.74
CA GLY A 20 -1.63 1.18 11.18
C GLY A 20 -1.15 0.18 10.12
N THR A 21 -1.27 0.54 8.84
CA THR A 21 -0.74 -0.20 7.70
C THR A 21 -0.18 0.79 6.67
N GLY A 22 1.14 0.99 6.67
CA GLY A 22 1.83 1.78 5.65
C GLY A 22 2.30 0.89 4.49
N VAL A 23 1.95 1.26 3.26
CA VAL A 23 2.30 0.50 2.05
C VAL A 23 3.08 1.35 1.06
N ALA A 24 4.26 0.88 0.69
CA ALA A 24 5.07 1.49 -0.37
C ALA A 24 4.66 0.93 -1.74
N LEU A 25 4.03 1.73 -2.61
CA LEU A 25 3.61 1.31 -3.94
C LEU A 25 4.59 1.81 -4.99
N HIS A 26 5.21 0.90 -5.74
CA HIS A 26 6.21 1.20 -6.77
C HIS A 26 7.29 2.19 -6.30
N ALA A 27 7.60 2.16 -5.01
CA ALA A 27 8.35 3.22 -4.37
C ALA A 27 9.83 3.22 -4.73
N LYS A 28 10.49 4.35 -4.47
CA LYS A 28 11.95 4.46 -4.63
C LYS A 28 12.68 3.63 -3.55
N PRO A 29 13.94 3.21 -3.78
CA PRO A 29 14.71 2.43 -2.80
C PRO A 29 14.75 3.03 -1.40
N ALA A 30 14.85 4.36 -1.29
CA ALA A 30 14.84 5.08 -0.01
C ALA A 30 13.56 4.84 0.81
N VAL A 31 12.41 4.69 0.17
CA VAL A 31 11.13 4.42 0.86
C VAL A 31 11.02 2.94 1.22
N LYS A 32 11.47 2.05 0.33
CA LYS A 32 11.47 0.60 0.54
C LYS A 32 12.34 0.14 1.71
N GLN A 33 13.38 0.90 2.05
CA GLN A 33 14.21 0.59 3.20
C GLN A 33 13.52 0.89 4.53
N GLU A 34 12.57 1.82 4.54
CA GLU A 34 11.88 2.27 5.75
C GLU A 34 10.53 1.57 5.97
N VAL A 35 9.87 1.11 4.90
CA VAL A 35 8.50 0.59 4.96
C VAL A 35 8.46 -0.93 4.72
N GLY A 36 7.84 -1.65 5.66
CA GLY A 36 7.79 -3.12 5.66
C GLY A 36 6.88 -3.76 4.60
N ILE A 37 5.80 -3.09 4.21
CA ILE A 37 4.85 -3.60 3.21
C ILE A 37 5.07 -2.88 1.89
N GLN A 38 5.29 -3.65 0.82
CA GLN A 38 5.68 -3.11 -0.49
C GLN A 38 4.93 -3.80 -1.61
N ILE A 39 4.37 -3.01 -2.52
CA ILE A 39 3.81 -3.49 -3.77
C ILE A 39 4.77 -3.05 -4.87
N ASN A 40 5.58 -3.99 -5.35
CA ASN A 40 6.59 -3.76 -6.39
C ASN A 40 6.07 -4.00 -7.81
N HIS A 41 4.96 -4.73 -7.93
CA HIS A 41 4.32 -5.08 -9.18
C HIS A 41 2.79 -5.04 -9.00
N GLY A 42 2.08 -4.69 -10.07
CA GLY A 42 0.62 -4.57 -10.05
C GLY A 42 0.18 -3.10 -9.96
N ASP A 43 -1.00 -2.85 -9.43
CA ASP A 43 -1.58 -1.51 -9.28
C ASP A 43 -2.28 -1.37 -7.93
N LEU A 44 -3.09 -0.33 -7.78
CA LEU A 44 -3.84 -0.04 -6.55
C LEU A 44 -4.82 -1.16 -6.16
N THR A 45 -5.19 -2.06 -7.07
CA THR A 45 -6.01 -3.26 -6.76
C THR A 45 -5.32 -4.15 -5.74
N SER A 46 -3.99 -4.18 -5.71
CA SER A 46 -3.21 -4.92 -4.70
C SER A 46 -3.57 -4.52 -3.25
N LEU A 47 -4.01 -3.28 -3.04
CA LEU A 47 -4.45 -2.79 -1.72
C LEU A 47 -5.77 -3.44 -1.27
N LEU A 48 -6.63 -3.85 -2.20
CA LEU A 48 -7.89 -4.53 -1.88
C LEU A 48 -7.61 -5.93 -1.32
N TYR A 49 -6.67 -6.65 -1.93
CA TYR A 49 -6.22 -7.93 -1.39
C TYR A 49 -5.56 -7.80 -0.02
N LEU A 50 -4.76 -6.75 0.23
CA LEU A 50 -4.17 -6.48 1.54
C LEU A 50 -5.23 -6.22 2.63
N GLN A 51 -6.37 -5.67 2.25
CA GLN A 51 -7.53 -5.49 3.13
C GLN A 51 -8.37 -6.76 3.32
N GLY A 52 -8.00 -7.86 2.65
CA GLY A 52 -8.68 -9.15 2.75
C GLY A 52 -9.76 -9.40 1.69
N PHE A 53 -9.94 -8.50 0.72
CA PHE A 53 -10.92 -8.71 -0.35
C PHE A 53 -10.43 -9.74 -1.37
N THR A 54 -11.33 -10.62 -1.83
CA THR A 54 -11.10 -11.51 -2.96
C THR A 54 -11.42 -10.82 -4.28
N ARG A 55 -10.92 -11.37 -5.39
CA ARG A 55 -11.18 -10.84 -6.74
C ARG A 55 -12.68 -10.73 -7.01
N GLU A 56 -13.48 -11.72 -6.59
CA GLU A 56 -14.92 -11.80 -6.84
C GLU A 56 -15.69 -10.67 -6.15
N GLU A 57 -15.18 -10.19 -5.01
CA GLU A 57 -15.83 -9.15 -4.20
C GLU A 57 -15.71 -7.75 -4.84
N PHE A 58 -14.66 -7.49 -5.61
CA PHE A 58 -14.43 -6.17 -6.25
C PHE A 58 -14.36 -6.19 -7.77
N ALA A 59 -14.26 -7.35 -8.42
CA ALA A 59 -14.30 -7.45 -9.88
C ALA A 59 -15.71 -7.22 -10.45
N ARG A 60 -16.73 -7.10 -9.60
CA ARG A 60 -18.07 -6.68 -10.00
C ARG A 60 -18.10 -5.16 -10.21
N HIS A 61 -17.66 -4.75 -11.38
CA HIS A 61 -18.09 -3.49 -11.99
C HIS A 61 -18.81 -3.83 -13.29
N HIS A 62 -19.98 -3.20 -13.46
CA HIS A 62 -20.99 -3.38 -14.51
C HIS A 62 -20.45 -3.62 -15.92
#